data_AF-A0A5C2D0F6-F1
#
_entry.id   AF-A0A5C2D0F6-F1
#
_cell.length_a   1.000
_cell.length_b   1.000
_cell.length_c   1.000
_cell.angle_alpha   90.00
_cell.angle_beta   90.00
_cell.angle_gamma   90.00
#
_symmetry.space_group_name_H-M   'P 1'
#
loop_
_entity.id
_entity.type
_entity.pdbx_description
1 polymer ?
#
loop_
_entity_poly.entity_id
_entity_poly.type
_entity_poly.pdbx_seq_one_letter_code
_entity_poly.pdbx_strand_id
1 'polypeptide(L)' 'MDRQRLERRAVWVELINRLAAEAVTRGEIPSGNYRITAAAIIGAINGLMHDWVVGWVDATLDEVADELAQMVLGRYNIAG' A
#
# COMPACT_ATOMS: atom_id res chain seq x y z
N MET A 1 -8.61 -19.82 -10.68
CA MET A 1 -8.61 -18.33 -10.64
C MET A 1 -7.86 -17.78 -9.43
N ASP A 2 -7.93 -18.42 -8.25
CA ASP A 2 -7.22 -17.94 -7.04
C ASP A 2 -5.69 -17.95 -7.13
N ARG A 3 -5.10 -18.95 -7.79
CA ARG A 3 -3.64 -19.08 -7.94
C ARG A 3 -3.02 -17.87 -8.67
N GLN A 4 -3.57 -17.50 -9.82
CA GLN A 4 -3.11 -16.34 -10.60
C GLN A 4 -3.32 -15.01 -9.86
N ARG A 5 -4.40 -14.89 -9.08
CA ARG A 5 -4.65 -13.72 -8.22
C ARG A 5 -3.58 -13.61 -7.12
N LEU A 6 -3.20 -14.74 -6.51
CA LEU A 6 -2.14 -14.80 -5.50
C LEU A 6 -0.75 -14.53 -6.10
N GLU A 7 -0.47 -15.03 -7.32
CA GLU A 7 0.79 -14.79 -8.02
C GLU A 7 0.98 -13.32 -8.36
N ARG A 8 -0.06 -12.65 -8.90
CA ARG A 8 -0.01 -11.19 -9.13
C ARG A 8 0.18 -10.41 -7.83
N ARG A 9 -0.50 -10.80 -6.76
CA ARG A 9 -0.32 -10.18 -5.44
C ARG A 9 1.10 -10.39 -4.90
N ALA A 10 1.71 -11.54 -5.15
CA ALA A 10 3.07 -11.83 -4.71
C ALA A 10 4.11 -10.90 -5.38
N VAL A 11 3.94 -10.60 -6.67
CA VAL A 11 4.83 -9.66 -7.39
C VAL A 11 4.80 -8.26 -6.76
N TRP A 12 3.59 -7.75 -6.46
CA TRP A 12 3.43 -6.45 -5.82
C TRP A 12 3.97 -6.42 -4.38
N VAL A 13 3.73 -7.48 -3.60
CA VAL A 13 4.29 -7.60 -2.25
C VAL A 13 5.82 -7.58 -2.30
N GLU A 14 6.42 -8.27 -3.26
CA GLU A 14 7.88 -8.30 -3.42
C GLU A 14 8.45 -6.93 -3.84
N LEU A 15 7.76 -6.20 -4.71
CA LEU A 15 8.14 -4.83 -5.06
C LEU A 15 8.12 -3.92 -3.82
N ILE A 16 7.03 -3.91 -3.06
CA ILE A 16 6.89 -3.06 -1.86
C ILE A 16 7.94 -3.42 -0.81
N ASN A 17 8.22 -4.71 -0.60
CA ASN A 17 9.27 -5.13 0.33
C ASN A 17 10.67 -4.65 -0.09
N ARG A 18 10.99 -4.68 -1.38
CA ARG A 18 12.27 -4.14 -1.89
C ARG A 18 12.38 -2.64 -1.65
N LEU A 19 11.33 -1.88 -1.97
CA LEU A 19 11.29 -0.43 -1.72
C LEU A 19 11.44 -0.12 -0.22
N ALA A 20 10.76 -0.88 0.65
CA ALA A 20 10.88 -0.73 2.09
C ALA A 20 12.30 -1.07 2.58
N ALA A 21 12.94 -2.11 2.05
CA ALA A 21 14.31 -2.47 2.40
C ALA A 21 15.32 -1.37 1.99
N GLU A 22 15.12 -0.76 0.83
CA GLU A 22 15.92 0.39 0.39
C GLU A 22 15.70 1.61 1.30
N ALA A 23 14.45 1.90 1.67
CA ALA A 23 14.12 2.99 2.60
C ALA A 23 14.73 2.77 4.00
N VAL A 24 14.73 1.52 4.51
CA VAL A 24 15.44 1.14 5.73
C VAL A 24 16.94 1.41 5.60
N THR A 25 17.53 1.06 4.45
CA THR A 25 18.97 1.27 4.18
C THR A 25 19.33 2.75 4.19
N ARG A 26 18.42 3.62 3.72
CA ARG A 26 18.56 5.08 3.77
C ARG A 26 18.24 5.70 5.14
N GLY A 27 17.70 4.93 6.08
CA GLY A 27 17.29 5.40 7.40
C GLY A 27 15.98 6.19 7.41
N GLU A 28 15.15 6.07 6.36
CA GLU A 28 13.87 6.78 6.23
C GLU A 28 12.76 6.14 7.04
N ILE A 29 12.83 4.82 7.25
CA ILE A 29 11.84 4.05 8.02
C ILE A 29 12.55 3.06 8.96
N PRO A 30 11.91 2.63 10.06
CA PRO A 30 12.46 1.61 10.95
C PRO A 30 12.70 0.27 10.23
N SER A 31 13.64 -0.55 10.71
CA SER A 31 13.79 -1.92 10.20
C SER A 31 12.60 -2.80 10.63
N GLY A 32 12.18 -3.74 9.77
CA GLY A 32 11.05 -4.61 10.09
C GLY A 32 10.65 -5.57 8.96
N ASN A 33 9.81 -6.55 9.30
CA ASN A 33 9.19 -7.44 8.30
C ASN A 33 7.93 -6.79 7.74
N TYR A 34 8.02 -6.26 6.52
CA TYR A 34 6.95 -5.51 5.87
C TYR A 34 6.02 -6.35 4.99
N ARG A 35 6.16 -7.68 4.96
CA ARG A 35 5.34 -8.52 4.07
C ARG A 35 3.84 -8.43 4.37
N ILE A 36 3.46 -8.44 5.64
CA ILE A 36 2.05 -8.30 6.05
C ILE A 36 1.56 -6.89 5.74
N THR A 37 2.37 -5.86 6.04
CA THR A 37 2.08 -4.46 5.72
C THR A 37 1.86 -4.26 4.23
N ALA A 38 2.72 -4.79 3.37
CA ALA A 38 2.59 -4.74 1.91
C ALA A 38 1.28 -5.39 1.43
N ALA A 39 0.94 -6.56 1.99
CA ALA A 39 -0.31 -7.23 1.67
C ALA A 39 -1.54 -6.42 2.11
N ALA A 40 -1.47 -5.73 3.25
CA ALA A 40 -2.53 -4.86 3.76
C ALA A 40 -2.69 -3.59 2.89
N ILE A 41 -1.59 -2.93 2.52
CA ILE A 41 -1.59 -1.75 1.63
C ILE A 41 -2.26 -2.09 0.29
N ILE A 42 -1.88 -3.21 -0.34
CA ILE A 42 -2.52 -3.66 -1.59
C ILE A 42 -4.02 -3.91 -1.39
N GLY A 43 -4.42 -4.44 -0.23
CA GLY A 43 -5.83 -4.63 0.11
C GLY A 43 -6.58 -3.30 0.21
N ALA A 44 -6.03 -2.34 0.95
CA ALA A 44 -6.59 -1.01 1.13
C ALA A 44 -6.75 -0.26 -0.20
N ILE A 45 -5.72 -0.27 -1.05
CA ILE A 45 -5.77 0.34 -2.39
C ILE A 45 -6.88 -0.28 -3.22
N ASN A 46 -6.94 -1.61 -3.32
CA ASN A 46 -7.95 -2.28 -4.13
C ASN A 46 -9.38 -2.03 -3.61
N GLY A 47 -9.58 -2.05 -2.29
CA GLY A 47 -10.87 -1.80 -1.67
C GLY A 47 -11.35 -0.37 -1.90
N LEU A 48 -10.51 0.61 -1.56
CA LEU A 48 -10.88 2.02 -1.69
C LEU A 48 -11.08 2.43 -3.16
N MET A 49 -10.23 1.96 -4.07
CA MET A 49 -10.42 2.21 -5.50
C MET A 49 -11.71 1.59 -6.03
N HIS A 50 -12.08 0.40 -5.55
CA HIS A 50 -13.35 -0.22 -5.94
C HIS A 50 -14.53 0.60 -5.44
N ASP A 51 -14.54 0.97 -4.15
CA ASP A 51 -15.61 1.74 -3.51
C ASP A 51 -15.78 3.12 -4.16
N TRP A 52 -14.67 3.76 -4.54
CA TRP A 52 -14.69 5.01 -5.29
C TRP A 52 -15.28 4.86 -6.69
N VAL A 53 -14.82 3.86 -7.47
CA VAL A 53 -15.30 3.63 -8.85
C VAL A 53 -16.79 3.30 -8.91
N VAL A 54 -17.33 2.60 -7.91
CA VAL A 54 -18.77 2.28 -7.84
C VAL A 54 -19.61 3.41 -7.24
N GLY A 55 -19.00 4.54 -6.85
CA GLY A 55 -19.68 5.69 -6.28
C GLY A 55 -20.14 5.50 -4.83
N TRP A 56 -19.60 4.51 -4.13
CA TRP A 56 -19.87 4.31 -2.69
C TRP A 56 -19.13 5.34 -1.83
N VAL A 57 -17.90 5.67 -2.22
CA VAL A 57 -17.14 6.79 -1.65
C VAL A 57 -17.29 7.99 -2.57
N ASP A 58 -17.96 9.03 -2.08
CA ASP A 58 -18.06 10.32 -2.76
C ASP A 58 -16.83 11.17 -2.41
N ALA A 59 -15.81 11.07 -3.28
CA ALA A 59 -14.55 11.78 -3.16
C ALA A 59 -13.98 12.05 -4.55
N THR A 60 -13.13 13.06 -4.63
CA THR A 60 -12.27 13.29 -5.79
C THR A 60 -11.14 12.25 -5.84
N LEU A 61 -10.52 12.08 -7.01
CA LEU A 61 -9.35 11.20 -7.16
C LEU A 61 -8.19 11.66 -6.26
N ASP A 62 -8.02 12.97 -6.08
CA ASP A 62 -6.96 13.55 -5.26
C ASP A 62 -7.17 13.20 -3.78
N GLU A 63 -8.40 13.32 -3.27
CA GLU A 63 -8.73 12.91 -1.89
C GLU A 63 -8.48 11.41 -1.64
N VAL A 64 -8.81 10.55 -2.63
CA VAL A 64 -8.52 9.12 -2.55
C VAL A 64 -7.02 8.83 -2.53
N ALA A 65 -6.25 9.52 -3.38
CA ALA A 65 -4.80 9.37 -3.45
C ALA A 65 -4.13 9.86 -2.17
N ASP A 66 -4.55 11.01 -1.65
CA ASP A 66 -4.04 11.60 -0.41
C ASP A 66 -4.29 10.70 0.79
N GLU A 67 -5.50 10.13 0.91
CA GLU A 67 -5.81 9.20 2.01
C GLU A 67 -4.92 7.95 1.96
N LEU A 68 -4.75 7.34 0.78
CA LEU A 68 -3.88 6.17 0.62
C LEU A 68 -2.41 6.52 0.93
N ALA A 69 -1.95 7.70 0.55
CA ALA A 69 -0.61 8.18 0.86
C ALA A 69 -0.44 8.37 2.38
N GLN A 70 -1.39 9.02 3.06
CA GLN A 70 -1.37 9.23 4.50
C GLN A 70 -1.38 7.90 5.28
N MET A 71 -2.18 6.92 4.85
CA MET A 71 -2.17 5.57 5.44
C MET A 71 -0.78 4.93 5.38
N VAL A 72 -0.06 5.12 4.27
CA VAL A 72 1.31 4.61 4.10
C VAL A 72 2.30 5.38 4.96
N LEU A 73 2.30 6.72 4.89
CA LEU A 73 3.22 7.58 5.64
C LEU A 73 3.07 7.40 7.15
N GLY A 74 1.82 7.42 7.64
CA GLY A 74 1.52 7.17 9.05
C GLY A 74 1.93 5.78 9.52
N ARG A 75 1.79 4.75 8.65
CA ARG A 75 2.22 3.38 8.99
C ARG A 75 3.73 3.26 9.14
N TYR A 76 4.50 3.98 8.34
CA TYR A 76 5.97 3.94 8.34
C TYR A 76 6.62 4.96 9.27
N ASN A 77 5.83 5.80 9.93
CA ASN A 77 6.30 6.91 10.76
C ASN A 77 7.26 7.84 9.99
N ILE A 78 6.99 8.02 8.69
CA ILE A 78 7.70 8.99 7.86
C ILE A 78 7.14 10.35 8.25
N ALA A 79 7.98 11.23 8.82
CA ALA A 79 7.58 12.62 9.05
C ALA A 79 7.38 13.28 7.68
N GLY A 80 6.16 13.78 7.45
CA GLY A 80 5.79 14.54 6.25
C GLY A 80 6.44 15.92 6.20
#